data_AF-A0A8E0IS09-F1
#
_entry.id   AF-A0A8E0IS09-F1
#
_cell.length_a   1.000
_cell.length_b   1.000
_cell.length_c   1.000
_cell.angle_alpha   90.00
_cell.angle_beta   90.00
_cell.angle_gamma   90.00
#
_symmetry.space_group_name_H-M   'P 1'
#
loop_
_entity.id
_entity.type
_entity.pdbx_description
1 polymer ?
#
loop_
_entity_poly.entity_id
_entity_poly.type
_entity_poly.pdbx_seq_one_letter_code
_entity_poly.pdbx_strand_id
1 'polypeptide(L)'
;MQWWFALLVQLLFSYLATVAFAIIINVPRKALNLAGWAGMMGWLAYWLLMEVGSGRMMANLVGAFVIGLCGIFFARYKKMPVIIFNIPGFVPLVPGAVAYQAVRATVLGDLDGPCSMSVGW
;
A
#
# COMPACT_ATOMS: atom_id res chain seq x y z
N MET A 1 22.63 -5.89 6.56
CA MET A 1 22.17 -6.22 5.19
C MET A 1 22.69 -5.13 4.26
N GLN A 2 23.29 -5.47 3.13
CA GLN A 2 23.66 -4.45 2.14
C GLN A 2 22.40 -3.82 1.52
N TRP A 3 22.42 -2.50 1.38
CA TRP A 3 21.26 -1.67 1.00
C TRP A 3 20.60 -2.12 -0.32
N TRP A 4 21.40 -2.57 -1.29
CA TRP A 4 20.91 -3.10 -2.57
C TRP A 4 20.15 -4.43 -2.42
N PHE A 5 20.52 -5.26 -1.46
CA PHE A 5 19.82 -6.52 -1.20
C PHE A 5 18.44 -6.26 -0.59
N ALA A 6 18.36 -5.31 0.35
CA ALA A 6 17.09 -4.88 0.94
C ALA A 6 16.13 -4.33 -0.14
N LEU A 7 16.65 -3.51 -1.07
CA LEU A 7 15.90 -3.01 -2.22
C LEU A 7 15.30 -4.14 -3.06
N LEU A 8 16.12 -5.11 -3.48
CA LEU A 8 15.65 -6.22 -4.32
C LEU A 8 14.58 -7.05 -3.62
N VAL A 9 14.79 -7.36 -2.34
CA VAL A 9 13.82 -8.11 -1.53
C VAL A 9 12.51 -7.35 -1.42
N GLN A 10 12.55 -6.05 -1.10
CA GLN A 10 11.32 -5.25 -0.98
C GLN A 10 10.56 -5.12 -2.29
N LEU A 11 11.26 -4.94 -3.42
CA LEU A 11 10.62 -4.89 -4.74
C LEU A 11 9.95 -6.21 -5.10
N LEU A 12 10.64 -7.34 -4.89
CA LEU A 12 10.09 -8.67 -5.15
C LEU A 12 8.89 -8.98 -4.26
N PHE A 13 9.02 -8.77 -2.95
CA PHE A 13 7.95 -9.09 -2.00
C PHE A 13 6.75 -8.17 -2.15
N SER A 14 6.94 -6.87 -2.39
CA SER A 14 5.83 -5.95 -2.63
C SER A 14 5.08 -6.31 -3.91
N TYR A 15 5.80 -6.60 -5.00
CA TYR A 15 5.20 -7.08 -6.24
C TYR A 15 4.40 -8.38 -6.02
N LEU A 16 5.02 -9.36 -5.37
CA LEU A 16 4.39 -10.66 -5.13
C LEU A 16 3.15 -10.54 -4.23
N ALA A 17 3.23 -9.72 -3.17
CA ALA A 17 2.12 -9.47 -2.25
C ALA A 17 0.93 -8.81 -2.98
N THR A 18 1.19 -7.79 -3.79
CA THR A 18 0.16 -7.11 -4.59
C THR A 18 -0.46 -8.04 -5.61
N VAL A 19 0.34 -8.85 -6.33
CA VAL A 19 -0.18 -9.81 -7.32
C VAL A 19 -0.98 -10.92 -6.63
N ALA A 20 -0.49 -11.47 -5.51
CA ALA A 20 -1.21 -12.48 -4.75
C ALA A 20 -2.58 -11.96 -4.29
N PHE A 21 -2.63 -10.72 -3.77
CA PHE A 21 -3.90 -10.10 -3.38
C PHE A 21 -4.81 -9.85 -4.59
N ALA A 22 -4.26 -9.41 -5.72
CA ALA A 22 -5.01 -9.23 -6.95
C ALA A 22 -5.61 -10.55 -7.47
N ILE A 23 -4.94 -11.68 -7.27
CA ILE A 23 -5.48 -13.02 -7.57
C ILE A 23 -6.63 -13.37 -6.63
N ILE A 24 -6.50 -13.09 -5.32
CA ILE A 24 -7.55 -13.36 -4.31
C ILE A 24 -8.85 -12.62 -4.65
N ILE A 25 -8.76 -11.34 -5.04
CA ILE A 25 -9.92 -10.54 -5.43
C ILE A 25 -10.38 -10.79 -6.88
N ASN A 26 -9.82 -11.80 -7.54
CA ASN A 26 -10.18 -12.26 -8.89
C ASN A 26 -10.03 -11.18 -9.98
N VAL A 27 -8.93 -10.44 -9.96
CA VAL A 27 -8.57 -9.47 -11.02
C VAL A 27 -8.31 -10.21 -12.35
N PRO A 28 -8.82 -9.71 -13.50
CA PRO A 28 -8.55 -10.33 -14.79
C PRO A 28 -7.05 -10.39 -15.09
N ARG A 29 -6.60 -11.52 -15.64
CA ARG A 29 -5.17 -11.83 -15.87
C ARG A 29 -4.41 -10.75 -16.66
N LYS A 30 -5.12 -10.04 -17.55
CA LYS A 30 -4.56 -8.94 -18.36
C LYS A 30 -4.14 -7.70 -17.54
N ALA A 31 -4.69 -7.56 -16.33
CA ALA A 31 -4.44 -6.45 -15.41
C ALA A 31 -3.53 -6.83 -14.23
N LEU A 32 -3.34 -8.12 -13.93
CA LEU A 32 -2.52 -8.60 -12.82
C LEU A 32 -1.09 -8.02 -12.83
N ASN A 33 -0.42 -8.09 -13.97
CA ASN A 33 0.96 -7.60 -14.06
C ASN A 33 1.05 -6.10 -13.77
N LEU A 34 0.11 -5.31 -14.32
CA LEU A 34 0.06 -3.86 -14.13
C LEU A 34 -0.31 -3.48 -12.69
N ALA A 35 -1.18 -4.27 -12.05
CA ALA A 35 -1.50 -4.09 -10.63
C ALA A 35 -0.26 -4.33 -9.76
N GLY A 36 0.51 -5.39 -10.04
CA GLY A 36 1.79 -5.66 -9.38
C GLY A 36 2.78 -4.50 -9.51
N TRP A 37 2.93 -3.93 -10.72
CA TRP A 37 3.77 -2.76 -10.94
C TRP A 37 3.28 -1.52 -10.17
N ALA A 38 1.97 -1.29 -10.09
CA ALA A 38 1.41 -0.17 -9.33
C ALA A 38 1.74 -0.28 -7.82
N GLY A 39 1.57 -1.48 -7.25
CA GLY A 39 1.90 -1.73 -5.84
C GLY A 39 3.40 -1.61 -5.56
N MET A 40 4.23 -2.14 -6.46
CA MET A 40 5.69 -2.02 -6.33
C MET A 40 6.16 -0.56 -6.36
N MET A 41 5.63 0.27 -7.27
CA MET A 41 5.94 1.70 -7.33
C MET A 41 5.49 2.45 -6.08
N GLY A 42 4.31 2.11 -5.55
CA GLY A 42 3.80 2.66 -4.29
C GLY A 42 4.67 2.32 -3.09
N TRP A 43 5.06 1.05 -2.97
CA TRP A 43 5.94 0.59 -1.90
C TRP A 43 7.34 1.19 -1.99
N LEU A 44 7.89 1.32 -3.21
CA LEU A 44 9.18 1.95 -3.43
C LEU A 44 9.17 3.42 -3.00
N ALA A 45 8.12 4.16 -3.38
CA ALA A 45 7.96 5.55 -2.94
C ALA A 45 7.86 5.66 -1.41
N TYR A 46 7.07 4.78 -0.78
CA TYR A 46 6.98 4.70 0.67
C TYR A 46 8.34 4.43 1.33
N TRP A 47 9.08 3.42 0.85
CA TRP A 47 10.35 3.03 1.45
C TRP A 47 11.44 4.10 1.29
N LEU A 48 11.51 4.75 0.13
CA LEU A 48 12.46 5.86 -0.09
C LEU A 48 12.18 7.03 0.87
N LEU A 49 10.92 7.38 1.10
CA LEU A 49 10.57 8.46 2.04
C LEU A 49 10.84 8.07 3.50
N MET A 50 10.72 6.78 3.83
CA MET A 50 11.09 6.26 5.14
C MET A 50 12.60 6.36 5.40
N GLU A 51 13.44 6.08 4.40
CA GLU A 51 14.91 6.24 4.50
C GLU A 51 15.33 7.70 4.66
N VAL A 52 14.58 8.65 4.10
CA VAL A 52 14.83 10.10 4.26
C VAL A 52 14.35 10.63 5.63
N GLY A 53 13.65 9.82 6.42
CA GLY A 53 13.19 10.21 7.76
C GLY A 53 12.03 11.22 7.76
N SER A 54 11.28 11.33 6.65
CA SER A 54 10.16 12.28 6.51
C SER A 54 8.90 11.95 7.35
N GLY A 55 8.98 10.94 8.21
CA GLY A 55 7.87 10.44 9.02
C GLY A 55 6.90 9.54 8.24
N ARG A 56 6.34 8.56 8.93
CA ARG A 56 5.48 7.53 8.32
C ARG A 56 4.22 8.10 7.66
N MET A 57 3.67 9.18 8.21
CA MET A 57 2.48 9.85 7.67
C MET A 57 2.72 10.38 6.26
N MET A 58 3.82 11.10 6.03
CA MET A 58 4.15 11.63 4.71
C MET A 58 4.52 10.50 3.73
N ALA A 59 5.25 9.49 4.20
CA ALA A 59 5.58 8.31 3.40
C ALA A 59 4.31 7.60 2.89
N ASN A 60 3.30 7.41 3.75
CA ASN A 60 2.02 6.81 3.36
C ASN A 60 1.22 7.70 2.41
N LEU A 61 1.21 9.02 2.64
CA LEU A 61 0.49 9.97 1.80
C LEU A 61 1.06 9.97 0.38
N VAL A 62 2.39 10.05 0.25
CA VAL A 62 3.08 10.00 -1.04
C VAL A 62 2.98 8.63 -1.69
N GLY A 63 3.16 7.55 -0.93
CA GLY A 63 3.01 6.19 -1.47
C GLY A 63 1.59 5.96 -2.01
N ALA A 64 0.55 6.40 -1.28
CA ALA A 64 -0.83 6.29 -1.73
C ALA A 64 -1.12 7.17 -2.96
N PHE A 65 -0.53 8.36 -3.01
CA PHE A 65 -0.61 9.25 -4.16
C PHE A 65 0.01 8.61 -5.41
N VAL A 66 1.19 8.01 -5.30
CA VAL A 66 1.87 7.29 -6.39
C VAL A 66 1.03 6.12 -6.88
N ILE A 67 0.46 5.31 -5.97
CA ILE A 67 -0.44 4.21 -6.35
C ILE A 67 -1.64 4.74 -7.12
N GLY A 68 -2.28 5.80 -6.61
CA GLY A 68 -3.41 6.44 -7.28
C GLY A 68 -3.09 6.94 -8.69
N LEU A 69 -1.93 7.59 -8.85
CA LEU A 69 -1.46 8.10 -10.14
C LEU A 69 -1.19 6.95 -11.14
N CYS A 70 -0.48 5.92 -10.69
CA CYS A 70 -0.21 4.71 -11.47
C CYS A 70 -1.52 4.01 -11.87
N GLY A 71 -2.47 3.90 -10.96
CA GLY A 71 -3.78 3.30 -11.22
C GLY A 71 -4.59 4.05 -12.28
N ILE A 72 -4.60 5.38 -12.24
CA ILE A 72 -5.26 6.21 -13.28
C ILE A 72 -4.59 6.00 -14.64
N PHE A 73 -3.26 5.96 -14.68
CA PHE A 73 -2.51 5.73 -15.92
C PHE A 73 -2.80 4.34 -16.51
N PHE A 74 -2.73 3.28 -15.69
CA PHE A 74 -2.98 1.90 -16.13
C PHE A 74 -4.45 1.65 -16.48
N ALA A 75 -5.38 2.30 -15.78
CA ALA A 75 -6.80 2.26 -16.09
C ALA A 75 -7.11 2.84 -17.48
N ARG A 76 -6.48 3.97 -17.83
CA ARG A 76 -6.61 4.54 -19.18
C ARG A 76 -5.99 3.63 -20.24
N TYR A 77 -4.83 3.05 -19.94
CA TYR A 77 -4.14 2.16 -20.88
C TYR A 77 -4.94 0.87 -21.16
N LYS A 78 -5.50 0.23 -20.13
CA LYS A 78 -6.27 -1.01 -20.26
C LYS A 78 -7.77 -0.81 -20.46
N LYS A 79 -8.28 0.42 -20.38
CA LYS A 79 -9.71 0.77 -20.39
C LYS A 79 -10.48 -0.01 -19.32
N MET A 80 -9.98 0.02 -18.09
CA MET A 80 -10.51 -0.71 -16.95
C MET A 80 -10.69 0.20 -15.74
N PRO A 81 -11.62 -0.11 -14.81
CA PRO A 81 -11.78 0.66 -13.58
C PRO A 81 -10.47 0.75 -12.78
N VAL A 82 -10.11 1.97 -12.33
CA VAL A 82 -8.89 2.27 -11.53
C VAL A 82 -8.79 1.40 -10.28
N ILE A 83 -9.93 1.07 -9.69
CA ILE A 83 -10.02 0.33 -8.43
C ILE A 83 -9.35 -1.05 -8.49
N ILE A 84 -9.30 -1.65 -9.69
CA ILE A 84 -8.67 -2.96 -9.95
C ILE A 84 -7.15 -2.90 -9.71
N PHE A 85 -6.53 -1.74 -9.93
CA PHE A 85 -5.10 -1.52 -9.72
C PHE A 85 -4.81 -0.98 -8.31
N ASN A 86 -5.65 -0.09 -7.79
CA ASN A 86 -5.41 0.60 -6.53
C ASN A 86 -5.62 -0.28 -5.29
N ILE A 87 -6.71 -1.08 -5.24
CA ILE A 87 -7.00 -1.93 -4.07
C ILE A 87 -5.82 -2.84 -3.71
N PRO A 88 -5.28 -3.68 -4.61
CA PRO A 88 -4.18 -4.57 -4.27
C PRO A 88 -2.88 -3.81 -3.97
N GLY A 89 -2.70 -2.60 -4.51
CA GLY A 89 -1.55 -1.74 -4.24
C GLY A 89 -1.57 -1.09 -2.86
N PHE A 90 -2.75 -0.81 -2.29
CA PHE A 90 -2.87 -0.20 -0.96
C PHE A 90 -2.69 -1.17 0.21
N VAL A 91 -2.89 -2.47 -0.01
CA VAL A 91 -2.77 -3.51 1.02
C VAL A 91 -1.48 -3.41 1.85
N PRO A 92 -0.29 -3.24 1.26
CA PRO A 92 0.94 -3.10 2.05
C PRO A 92 1.06 -1.76 2.79
N LEU A 93 0.39 -0.69 2.35
CA LEU A 93 0.49 0.64 2.96
C LEU A 93 -0.47 0.84 4.14
N VAL A 94 -1.66 0.25 4.06
CA VAL A 94 -2.72 0.51 5.05
C VAL A 94 -2.69 -0.56 6.15
N PRO A 95 -2.43 -0.19 7.42
CA PRO A 95 -2.42 -1.14 8.53
C PRO A 95 -3.85 -1.54 8.90
N GLY A 96 -4.41 -2.53 8.21
CA GLY A 96 -5.79 -2.99 8.43
C GLY A 96 -6.08 -3.49 9.85
N ALA A 97 -5.10 -4.12 10.49
CA ALA A 97 -5.23 -4.58 11.88
C ALA A 97 -5.36 -3.39 12.86
N VAL A 98 -4.59 -2.33 12.64
CA VAL A 98 -4.61 -1.12 13.48
C VAL A 98 -5.92 -0.37 13.30
N ALA A 99 -6.42 -0.29 12.06
CA ALA A 99 -7.73 0.29 11.78
C ALA A 99 -8.86 -0.49 12.50
N TYR A 100 -8.81 -1.83 12.47
CA TYR A 100 -9.78 -2.66 13.19
C TYR A 100 -9.70 -2.46 14.71
N GLN A 101 -8.49 -2.40 15.27
CA GLN A 101 -8.28 -2.16 16.71
C GLN A 101 -8.79 -0.79 17.14
N ALA A 102 -8.57 0.25 16.33
CA ALA A 102 -9.10 1.59 16.59
C ALA A 102 -10.62 1.59 16.68
N VAL A 103 -11.31 0.99 15.69
CA VAL A 103 -12.79 0.88 15.70
C VAL A 103 -13.28 0.09 16.92
N ARG A 104 -12.63 -1.04 17.23
CA ARG A 104 -12.97 -1.85 18.39
C ARG A 104 -12.86 -1.06 19.70
N ALA A 105 -11.78 -0.30 19.88
CA ALA A 105 -11.58 0.52 21.08
C ALA A 105 -12.62 1.65 21.18
N THR A 106 -12.98 2.29 20.06
CA THR A 106 -14.09 3.27 20.02
C THR A 106 -15.42 2.66 20.44
N VAL A 107 -15.75 1.45 19.96
CA VAL A 107 -17.00 0.75 20.33
C VAL A 107 -17.00 0.34 21.81
N LEU A 108 -15.84 0.02 22.38
CA LEU A 108 -15.68 -0.33 23.80
C LEU A 108 -15.64 0.91 24.72
N GLY A 109 -15.74 2.12 24.19
CA GLY A 109 -15.78 3.37 24.96
C GLY A 109 -14.42 3.89 25.41
N ASP A 110 -13.32 3.30 24.95
CA ASP A 110 -11.96 3.66 25.34
C ASP A 110 -11.30 4.48 24.23
N LEU A 111 -11.45 5.81 24.30
CA LEU A 111 -11.03 6.75 23.23
C LEU A 111 -9.55 7.17 23.33
N ASP A 112 -8.87 6.85 24.43
CA ASP A 112 -7.46 7.21 24.64
C ASP A 112 -6.50 6.24 23.90
N GLY A 113 -6.90 4.98 23.75
CA GLY A 113 -6.18 3.97 22.97
C GLY A 113 -6.05 4.30 21.47
N PRO A 114 -7.13 4.62 20.74
CA PRO A 114 -7.08 4.98 19.33
C PRO A 114 -6.25 6.22 19.02
N CYS A 115 -6.32 7.27 19.87
CA CYS A 115 -5.55 8.49 19.68
C CYS A 115 -4.06 8.28 19.93
N SER A 116 -3.69 7.50 20.96
CA SER A 116 -2.28 7.14 21.18
C SER A 116 -1.75 6.16 20.12
N MET A 117 -2.58 5.25 19.62
CA MET A 117 -2.27 4.43 18.44
C MET A 117 -2.28 5.21 17.14
N SER A 118 -2.84 6.42 17.07
CA SER A 118 -2.75 7.30 15.90
C SER A 118 -1.43 8.08 15.91
N VAL A 119 -0.99 8.51 17.10
CA VAL A 119 0.19 9.36 17.30
C VAL A 119 1.47 8.56 17.57
N GLY A 120 1.36 7.29 17.97
CA GLY A 120 2.50 6.39 18.24
C GLY A 120 3.21 5.80 17.00
N TRP A 121 2.98 6.35 15.81
CA TRP A 121 3.57 5.91 14.53
C TRP A 121 4.66 6.85 14.01
#